data_AF-A0A2E1B6T5-F1
#
_entry.id   AF-A0A2E1B6T5-F1
#
_cell.length_a   1.000
_cell.length_b   1.000
_cell.length_c   1.000
_cell.angle_alpha   90.00
_cell.angle_beta   90.00
_cell.angle_gamma   90.00
#
_symmetry.space_group_name_H-M   'P 1'
#
loop_
_entity.id
_entity.type
_entity.pdbx_description
1 polymer ?
#
loop_
_entity_poly.entity_id
_entity_poly.type
_entity_poly.pdbx_seq_one_letter_code
_entity_poly.pdbx_strand_id
1 'polypeptide(L)'
;MLLKHVEIPADLIRMIDAAAKLDRKRRIEIERLQMELEARGGRPAKNYAAECAMKCSDPAFKAYMEARYALARPLTDDRVAARVRSVLAISSRTELNTSNEAAARWREMMKDFNAWRKR
;
A
#
# COMPACT_ATOMS: atom_id res chain seq x y z
N MET A 1 -31.51 -28.65 -4.66
CA MET A 1 -30.82 -27.50 -4.03
C MET A 1 -30.48 -26.52 -5.15
N LEU A 2 -31.30 -25.48 -5.36
CA LEU A 2 -31.18 -24.58 -6.52
C LEU A 2 -30.13 -23.50 -6.22
N LEU A 3 -28.99 -23.53 -6.93
CA LEU A 3 -28.08 -22.39 -7.01
C LEU A 3 -28.81 -21.23 -7.68
N LYS A 4 -29.19 -20.22 -6.90
CA LYS A 4 -29.72 -18.96 -7.44
C LYS A 4 -28.65 -18.34 -8.33
N HIS A 5 -28.90 -18.29 -9.63
CA HIS A 5 -28.06 -17.55 -10.55
C HIS A 5 -28.14 -16.08 -10.17
N VAL A 6 -27.02 -15.49 -9.76
CA VAL A 6 -26.90 -14.05 -9.58
C VAL A 6 -26.62 -13.47 -10.97
N GLU A 7 -27.65 -12.94 -11.60
CA GLU A 7 -27.51 -12.22 -12.87
C GLU A 7 -26.99 -10.81 -12.54
N ILE A 8 -25.69 -10.58 -12.75
CA ILE A 8 -25.09 -9.26 -12.56
C ILE A 8 -25.50 -8.39 -13.75
N PRO A 9 -26.15 -7.23 -13.55
CA PRO A 9 -26.55 -6.37 -14.65
C PRO A 9 -25.33 -5.96 -15.50
N ALA A 10 -25.46 -6.09 -16.82
CA ALA A 10 -24.37 -5.75 -17.75
C ALA A 10 -23.87 -4.30 -17.58
N ASP A 11 -24.74 -3.38 -17.16
CA ASP A 11 -24.38 -1.99 -16.85
C ASP A 11 -23.38 -1.87 -15.70
N LEU A 12 -23.52 -2.70 -14.67
CA LEU A 12 -22.62 -2.70 -13.52
C LEU A 12 -21.23 -3.18 -13.93
N ILE A 13 -21.15 -4.23 -14.75
CA ILE A 13 -19.87 -4.73 -15.31
C ILE A 13 -19.19 -3.64 -16.14
N ARG A 14 -19.93 -2.99 -17.04
CA ARG A 14 -19.42 -1.89 -17.88
C ARG A 14 -18.91 -0.71 -17.04
N MET A 15 -19.60 -0.39 -15.94
CA MET A 15 -19.19 0.70 -15.05
C MET A 15 -17.89 0.38 -14.31
N ILE A 16 -17.72 -0.86 -13.84
CA ILE A 16 -16.49 -1.32 -13.19
C ILE A 16 -15.30 -1.29 -14.17
N ASP A 17 -15.50 -1.75 -15.40
CA ASP A 17 -14.45 -1.70 -16.43
C ASP A 17 -14.05 -0.26 -16.77
N ALA A 18 -15.03 0.64 -16.84
CA ALA A 18 -14.78 2.07 -17.07
C ALA A 18 -13.98 2.70 -15.92
N ALA A 19 -14.31 2.37 -14.67
CA ALA A 19 -13.58 2.82 -13.49
C ALA A 19 -12.13 2.30 -13.50
N ALA A 20 -11.93 1.00 -13.78
CA ALA A 20 -10.58 0.42 -13.88
C ALA A 20 -9.74 1.07 -15.00
N LYS A 21 -10.35 1.38 -16.14
CA LYS A 21 -9.69 2.11 -17.24
C LYS A 21 -9.29 3.53 -16.85
N LEU A 22 -10.16 4.24 -16.13
CA LEU A 22 -9.86 5.59 -15.63
C LEU A 22 -8.70 5.56 -14.61
N ASP A 23 -8.69 4.59 -13.70
CA ASP A 23 -7.59 4.42 -12.74
C ASP A 23 -6.27 4.13 -13.45
N ARG A 24 -6.28 3.28 -14.48
CA ARG A 24 -5.08 3.04 -15.29
C ARG A 24 -4.58 4.32 -15.97
N LYS A 25 -5.47 5.11 -16.57
CA LYS A 25 -5.10 6.39 -17.21
C LYS A 25 -4.49 7.36 -16.20
N ARG A 26 -5.11 7.50 -15.02
CA ARG A 26 -4.59 8.37 -13.94
C ARG A 26 -3.20 7.93 -13.48
N ARG A 27 -2.95 6.62 -13.35
CA ARG A 27 -1.63 6.09 -12.98
C ARG A 27 -0.55 6.45 -13.99
N ILE A 28 -0.84 6.29 -15.28
CA ILE A 28 0.08 6.63 -16.37
C ILE A 28 0.40 8.14 -16.34
N GLU A 29 -0.61 8.99 -16.14
CA GLU A 29 -0.40 10.43 -16.08
C GLU A 29 0.43 10.85 -14.87
N ILE A 30 0.20 10.25 -13.70
CA ILE A 30 1.02 10.48 -12.51
C ILE A 30 2.48 10.10 -12.77
N GLU A 31 2.73 8.95 -13.40
CA GLU A 31 4.09 8.49 -13.73
C GLU A 31 4.77 9.45 -14.70
N ARG A 32 4.05 9.90 -15.74
CA ARG A 32 4.54 10.92 -16.67
C ARG A 32 4.91 12.23 -15.96
N LEU A 33 4.03 12.75 -15.12
CA LEU A 33 4.27 14.00 -14.37
C LEU A 33 5.45 13.85 -13.39
N GLN A 34 5.65 12.67 -12.82
CA GLN A 34 6.83 12.37 -12.00
C GLN A 34 8.12 12.40 -12.83
N MET A 35 8.13 11.78 -14.02
CA MET A 35 9.28 11.84 -14.93
C MET A 35 9.59 13.28 -15.38
N GLU A 36 8.56 14.07 -15.69
CA GLU A 36 8.73 15.49 -16.05
C GLU A 36 9.26 16.34 -14.88
N LEU A 37 8.83 16.04 -13.65
CA LEU A 37 9.35 16.67 -12.43
C LEU A 37 10.82 16.33 -12.20
N GLU A 38 11.20 15.06 -12.36
CA GLU A 38 12.58 14.59 -12.24
C GLU A 38 13.50 15.25 -13.28
N ALA A 39 13.05 15.33 -14.54
CA ALA A 39 13.80 15.98 -15.62
C ALA A 39 14.05 17.47 -15.34
N ARG A 40 13.18 18.12 -14.56
CA ARG A 40 13.31 19.53 -14.13
C ARG A 40 14.12 19.68 -12.83
N GLY A 41 14.73 18.62 -12.32
CA GLY A 41 15.52 18.62 -11.08
C GLY A 41 14.69 18.60 -9.79
N GLY A 42 13.37 18.48 -9.90
CA GLY A 42 12.50 18.17 -8.77
C GLY A 42 12.67 16.71 -8.36
N ARG A 43 12.43 16.39 -7.09
CA ARG A 43 12.35 14.99 -6.64
C ARG A 43 10.88 14.60 -6.54
N PRO A 44 10.48 13.41 -7.02
CA PRO A 44 9.13 12.93 -6.79
C PRO A 44 8.85 12.87 -5.30
N ALA A 45 7.57 13.04 -4.94
CA ALA A 45 7.11 12.70 -3.61
C ALA A 45 7.59 11.30 -3.24
N LYS A 46 8.06 11.13 -2.00
CA LYS A 46 8.63 9.86 -1.53
C LYS A 46 7.62 8.72 -1.74
N ASN A 47 8.02 7.70 -2.50
CA ASN A 47 7.16 6.55 -2.81
C ASN A 47 7.09 5.59 -1.60
N TYR A 48 6.26 5.94 -0.63
CA TYR A 48 6.02 5.15 0.57
C TYR A 48 5.37 3.80 0.30
N ALA A 49 4.59 3.67 -0.77
CA ALA A 49 4.03 2.39 -1.18
C ALA A 49 5.15 1.37 -1.53
N ALA A 50 6.15 1.81 -2.31
CA ALA A 50 7.30 0.99 -2.65
C ALA A 50 8.19 0.71 -1.44
N GLU A 51 8.47 1.73 -0.61
CA GLU A 51 9.23 1.56 0.65
C GLU A 51 8.54 0.53 1.56
N CYS A 52 7.21 0.60 1.70
CA CYS A 52 6.42 -0.34 2.47
C CYS A 52 6.53 -1.77 1.93
N ALA A 53 6.49 -1.94 0.61
CA ALA A 53 6.68 -3.25 -0.02
C ALA A 53 8.05 -3.85 0.31
N MET A 54 9.13 -3.06 0.15
CA MET A 54 10.49 -3.48 0.48
C MET A 54 10.65 -3.81 1.97
N LYS A 55 9.97 -3.06 2.85
CA LYS A 55 10.00 -3.32 4.30
C LYS A 55 9.26 -4.60 4.68
N CYS A 56 8.16 -4.94 4.02
CA CYS A 56 7.45 -6.20 4.32
C CYS A 56 8.30 -7.45 4.06
N SER A 57 9.26 -7.37 3.13
CA SER A 57 10.23 -8.44 2.86
C SER A 57 11.45 -8.44 3.80
N ASP A 58 11.71 -7.35 4.52
CA ASP A 58 12.88 -7.18 5.41
C ASP A 58 12.75 -8.06 6.67
N PRO A 59 13.66 -9.02 6.93
CA PRO A 59 13.60 -9.89 8.11
C PRO A 59 13.56 -9.13 9.44
N ALA A 60 14.27 -8.00 9.55
CA ALA A 60 14.27 -7.20 10.78
C ALA A 60 12.90 -6.53 11.00
N PHE A 61 12.26 -6.09 9.91
CA PHE A 61 10.93 -5.52 9.97
C PHE A 61 9.87 -6.59 10.33
N LYS A 62 10.02 -7.82 9.84
CA LYS A 62 9.15 -8.95 10.24
C LYS A 62 9.23 -9.22 11.74
N ALA A 63 10.44 -9.26 12.30
CA ALA A 63 10.65 -9.42 13.74
C ALA A 63 10.05 -8.27 14.56
N TYR A 64 10.18 -7.03 14.08
CA TYR A 64 9.51 -5.88 14.67
C TYR A 64 7.99 -6.02 14.67
N MET A 65 7.40 -6.50 13.57
CA MET A 65 5.95 -6.72 13.47
C MET A 65 5.45 -7.83 14.42
N GLU A 66 6.25 -8.89 14.60
CA GLU A 66 6.00 -9.92 15.62
C GLU A 66 6.04 -9.30 17.03
N ALA A 67 7.11 -8.57 17.37
CA ALA A 67 7.33 -8.02 18.70
C ALA A 67 6.33 -6.91 19.08
N ARG A 68 6.01 -5.99 18.17
CA ARG A 68 5.26 -4.77 18.48
C ARG A 68 3.76 -4.88 18.18
N TYR A 69 3.39 -5.70 17.20
CA TYR A 69 2.01 -5.82 16.73
C TYR A 69 1.46 -7.24 16.85
N ALA A 70 2.17 -8.11 17.59
CA ALA A 70 1.79 -9.50 17.90
C ALA A 70 1.44 -10.31 16.63
N LEU A 71 2.19 -10.09 15.54
CA LEU A 71 2.00 -10.86 14.31
C LEU A 71 2.41 -12.31 14.55
N ALA A 72 1.42 -13.22 14.53
CA ALA A 72 1.68 -14.64 14.72
C ALA A 72 2.46 -15.26 13.54
N ARG A 73 3.31 -16.22 13.84
CA ARG A 73 4.04 -17.01 12.83
C ARG A 73 3.08 -17.84 11.96
N PRO A 74 3.47 -18.20 10.73
CA PRO A 74 4.68 -17.76 10.00
C PRO A 74 4.64 -16.28 9.58
N LEU A 75 5.80 -15.62 9.57
CA LEU A 75 5.99 -14.22 9.17
C LEU A 75 6.23 -14.08 7.65
N THR A 76 5.24 -14.47 6.85
CA THR A 76 5.32 -14.30 5.38
C THR A 76 5.09 -12.84 4.99
N ASP A 77 5.64 -12.43 3.84
CA ASP A 77 5.54 -11.06 3.32
C ASP A 77 4.07 -10.62 3.20
N ASP A 78 3.19 -11.50 2.75
CA ASP A 78 1.76 -11.21 2.61
C ASP A 78 1.06 -10.98 3.95
N ARG A 79 1.39 -11.78 4.98
CA ARG A 79 0.82 -11.60 6.32
C ARG A 79 1.32 -10.31 6.97
N VAL A 80 2.58 -9.97 6.75
CA VAL A 80 3.17 -8.71 7.20
C VAL A 80 2.47 -7.54 6.49
N ALA A 81 2.32 -7.60 5.17
CA ALA A 81 1.65 -6.57 4.38
C ALA A 81 0.17 -6.41 4.77
N ALA A 82 -0.54 -7.50 5.07
CA ALA A 82 -1.91 -7.44 5.61
C ALA A 82 -1.95 -6.79 6.99
N ARG A 83 -1.01 -7.13 7.88
CA ARG A 83 -0.94 -6.54 9.21
C ARG A 83 -0.59 -5.06 9.17
N VAL A 84 0.36 -4.64 8.31
CA VAL A 84 0.69 -3.23 8.10
C VAL A 84 -0.54 -2.44 7.66
N ARG A 85 -1.31 -2.94 6.69
CA ARG A 85 -2.55 -2.29 6.24
C ARG A 85 -3.58 -2.13 7.37
N SER A 86 -3.74 -3.17 8.19
CA SER A 86 -4.63 -3.13 9.37
C SER A 86 -4.16 -2.10 10.41
N VAL A 87 -2.88 -2.10 10.77
CA VAL A 87 -2.32 -1.15 11.76
C VAL A 87 -2.40 0.29 11.27
N LEU A 88 -2.12 0.51 9.99
CA LEU A 88 -2.18 1.82 9.36
C LEU A 88 -3.58 2.18 8.85
N ALA A 89 -4.63 1.41 9.14
CA ALA A 89 -6.00 1.60 8.65
C ALA A 89 -6.07 2.15 7.20
N ILE A 90 -5.47 1.41 6.27
CA ILE A 90 -5.48 1.68 4.82
C ILE A 90 -5.96 0.43 4.09
N SER A 91 -6.65 0.62 2.96
CA SER A 91 -7.09 -0.51 2.13
C SER A 91 -5.97 -0.99 1.20
N SER A 92 -5.11 -0.07 0.75
CA SER A 92 -4.00 -0.33 -0.17
C SER A 92 -2.73 0.44 0.21
N ARG A 93 -1.55 -0.15 -0.04
CA ARG A 93 -0.25 0.54 0.10
C ARG A 93 -0.14 1.82 -0.73
N THR A 94 -0.88 1.90 -1.85
CA THR A 94 -0.88 3.12 -2.69
C THR A 94 -1.43 4.33 -1.95
N GLU A 95 -2.28 4.15 -0.95
CA GLU A 95 -2.79 5.25 -0.13
C GLU A 95 -1.68 5.96 0.65
N LEU A 96 -0.57 5.28 0.94
CA LEU A 96 0.60 5.90 1.55
C LEU A 96 1.19 7.03 0.69
N ASN A 97 0.96 7.01 -0.63
CA ASN A 97 1.44 8.04 -1.54
C ASN A 97 0.40 9.15 -1.80
N THR A 98 -0.88 8.91 -1.47
CA THR A 98 -1.98 9.81 -1.86
C THR A 98 -2.71 10.44 -0.67
N SER A 99 -2.61 9.86 0.54
CA SER A 99 -3.14 10.45 1.78
C SER A 99 -2.00 10.90 2.68
N ASN A 100 -2.03 12.16 3.08
CA ASN A 100 -1.05 12.74 3.99
C ASN A 100 -1.13 12.11 5.38
N GLU A 101 -2.33 11.73 5.82
CA GLU A 101 -2.61 11.09 7.10
C GLU A 101 -2.08 9.64 7.11
N ALA A 102 -2.26 8.91 6.01
CA ALA A 102 -1.66 7.58 5.83
C ALA A 102 -0.13 7.65 5.81
N ALA A 103 0.44 8.62 5.08
CA ALA A 103 1.87 8.87 5.03
C ALA A 103 2.46 9.28 6.40
N ALA A 104 1.73 10.06 7.20
CA ALA A 104 2.14 10.44 8.55
C ALA A 104 2.25 9.22 9.48
N ARG A 105 1.22 8.37 9.52
CA ARG A 105 1.22 7.14 10.32
C ARG A 105 2.30 6.15 9.88
N TRP A 106 2.57 6.05 8.58
CA TRP A 106 3.68 5.26 8.06
C TRP A 106 5.04 5.78 8.55
N ARG A 107 5.28 7.10 8.46
CA ARG A 107 6.52 7.71 8.96
C ARG A 107 6.73 7.48 10.46
N GLU A 108 5.66 7.54 11.25
CA GLU A 108 5.70 7.26 12.68
C GLU A 108 6.07 5.80 12.97
N MET A 109 5.45 4.84 12.28
CA MET A 109 5.83 3.43 12.37
C MET A 109 7.30 3.21 11.99
N MET A 110 7.80 3.87 10.94
CA MET A 110 9.22 3.78 10.56
C MET A 110 10.14 4.39 11.61
N LYS A 111 9.72 5.45 12.30
CA LYS A 111 10.47 6.02 13.41
C LYS A 111 10.55 5.04 14.58
N ASP A 112 9.44 4.41 14.95
CA ASP A 112 9.39 3.40 16.02
C ASP A 112 10.23 2.16 15.65
N PHE A 113 10.12 1.66 14.42
CA PHE A 113 10.96 0.56 13.93
C PHE A 113 12.46 0.88 14.02
N ASN A 114 12.87 2.07 13.57
CA ASN A 114 14.28 2.48 13.64
C ASN A 114 14.76 2.67 15.08
N ALA A 115 13.90 3.10 15.99
CA ALA A 115 14.22 3.20 17.41
C ALA A 115 14.34 1.81 18.05
N TRP A 116 13.43 0.89 17.71
CA TRP A 116 13.45 -0.49 18.16
C TRP A 116 14.71 -1.23 17.69
N ARG A 117 15.12 -1.04 16.43
CA ARG A 117 16.32 -1.71 15.86
C ARG A 117 17.65 -1.26 16.47
N LYS A 118 17.67 -0.13 17.16
CA LYS A 118 18.88 0.41 17.83
C LYS A 118 19.01 -0.05 19.28
N ARG A 119 17.99 -0.71 19.82
CA ARG A 119 18.01 -1.34 21.15
C ARG A 119 18.60 -2.73 21.05
#